data_AF-A0A443RXL7-F1
#
_entry.id   AF-A0A443RXL7-F1
#
_cell.length_a   1.000
_cell.length_b   1.000
_cell.length_c   1.000
_cell.angle_alpha   90.00
_cell.angle_beta   90.00
_cell.angle_gamma   90.00
#
_symmetry.space_group_name_H-M   'P 1'
#
loop_
_entity.id
_entity.type
_entity.pdbx_description
1 polymer ?
#
loop_
_entity_poly.entity_id
_entity_poly.type
_entity_poly.pdbx_seq_one_letter_code
_entity_poly.pdbx_strand_id
1 'polypeptide(L)'
;IKPDVSLVQVSPADKHGYHSLGTSVDCVKAALMHSKHIIGQVNSRMPRTYGDAIVHESHFDTLVEANMELPEHKSKALTDVEKAIGKHIAENLVENGATMQMGIGAIPDAVLAQCANHKDLGVHSEMFSDGVVDLVEKGVISNRFKKIEPGRILASFTIGTRKLFDFMDDNPFLVMRTIDYVNKEFIIAQNPIVTAINSCIEVDIVGQVCSDSIGTRVYSGKNISKSKGDKVSFVGFGGQVDFLRGAALGLDGRGKPILAMPSTTNKGESKIVPFLKQGAGVVTTRAHAHYIVTEYGIAFLFGKNYRQRAHALINIAHPDHREMLEKAAFERLKCMPSSD
;
A
#
# COMPACT_ATOMS: atom_id res chain seq x y z
N ILE A 1 -10.11 17.01 -13.58
CA ILE A 1 -11.21 17.63 -12.79
C ILE A 1 -10.71 19.01 -12.36
N LYS A 2 -11.55 20.05 -12.41
CA LYS A 2 -11.24 21.38 -11.88
C LYS A 2 -12.27 21.69 -10.81
N PRO A 3 -11.94 21.57 -9.52
CA PRO A 3 -12.88 21.88 -8.45
C PRO A 3 -13.19 23.37 -8.45
N ASP A 4 -14.40 23.76 -8.07
CA ASP A 4 -14.69 25.17 -7.79
C ASP A 4 -14.14 25.58 -6.43
N VAL A 5 -14.23 24.68 -5.44
CA VAL A 5 -13.79 24.91 -4.06
C VAL A 5 -12.96 23.73 -3.56
N SER A 6 -11.86 24.01 -2.87
CA SER A 6 -11.10 23.03 -2.07
C SER A 6 -11.21 23.35 -0.59
N LEU A 7 -11.61 22.35 0.19
CA LEU A 7 -11.61 22.38 1.65
C LEU A 7 -10.43 21.52 2.13
N VAL A 8 -9.49 22.12 2.87
CA VAL A 8 -8.31 21.42 3.39
C VAL A 8 -8.11 21.72 4.86
N GLN A 9 -7.47 20.81 5.58
CA GLN A 9 -6.99 21.07 6.94
C GLN A 9 -5.48 21.26 6.90
N VAL A 10 -4.97 22.22 7.66
CA VAL A 10 -3.54 22.58 7.68
C VAL A 10 -3.03 22.82 9.10
N SER A 11 -1.72 22.69 9.31
CA SER A 11 -1.06 23.13 10.55
C SER A 11 -1.18 24.66 10.72
N PRO A 12 -0.90 25.21 11.91
CA PRO A 12 -0.62 26.63 12.08
C PRO A 12 0.51 27.09 11.15
N ALA A 13 0.49 28.39 10.80
CA ALA A 13 1.56 29.00 10.05
C ALA A 13 2.85 29.05 10.89
N ASP A 14 4.00 28.95 10.23
CA ASP A 14 5.26 29.34 10.85
C ASP A 14 5.44 30.87 10.86
N LYS A 15 6.58 31.33 11.36
CA LYS A 15 6.96 32.75 11.40
C LYS A 15 7.04 33.43 10.02
N HIS A 16 6.94 32.67 8.93
CA HIS A 16 7.02 33.14 7.56
C HIS A 16 5.68 33.00 6.81
N GLY A 17 4.58 32.71 7.50
CA GLY A 17 3.26 32.59 6.90
C GLY A 17 3.01 31.26 6.18
N TYR A 18 3.86 30.25 6.38
CA TYR A 18 3.69 28.95 5.74
C TYR A 18 2.98 27.95 6.62
N HIS A 19 1.86 27.42 6.12
CA HIS A 19 1.15 26.27 6.65
C HIS A 19 1.66 24.96 6.04
N SER A 20 1.26 23.83 6.62
CA SER A 20 1.52 22.48 6.11
C SER A 20 0.22 21.69 5.93
N LEU A 21 0.08 20.98 4.81
CA LEU A 21 -0.99 19.99 4.56
C LEU A 21 -0.90 18.75 5.47
N GLY A 22 0.24 18.57 6.15
CA GLY A 22 0.45 17.56 7.18
C GLY A 22 0.35 16.14 6.65
N THR A 23 -0.72 15.43 7.00
CA THR A 23 -0.87 13.99 6.76
C THR A 23 -1.22 13.61 5.32
N SER A 24 -1.60 14.58 4.47
CA SER A 24 -2.10 14.31 3.12
C SER A 24 -1.65 15.38 2.11
N VAL A 25 -0.77 15.00 1.18
CA VAL A 25 -0.37 15.83 0.03
C VAL A 25 -1.02 15.32 -1.24
N ASP A 26 -0.86 14.02 -1.50
CA ASP A 26 -1.56 13.21 -2.50
C ASP A 26 -1.99 13.98 -3.77
N CYS A 27 -3.29 14.07 -4.04
CA CYS A 27 -3.88 14.90 -5.07
C CYS A 27 -4.37 16.25 -4.52
N VAL A 28 -4.39 16.45 -3.19
CA VAL A 28 -4.79 17.72 -2.55
C VAL A 28 -4.01 18.90 -3.11
N LYS A 29 -2.68 18.78 -3.31
CA LYS A 29 -1.89 19.87 -3.89
C LYS A 29 -2.38 20.26 -5.29
N ALA A 30 -2.71 19.28 -6.13
CA ALA A 30 -3.26 19.52 -7.46
C ALA A 30 -4.65 20.15 -7.41
N ALA A 31 -5.48 19.75 -6.43
CA ALA A 31 -6.78 20.38 -6.20
C ALA A 31 -6.62 21.87 -5.84
N LEU A 32 -5.71 22.18 -4.91
CA LEU A 32 -5.40 23.57 -4.53
C LEU A 32 -4.97 24.42 -5.73
N MET A 33 -4.07 23.92 -6.59
CA MET A 33 -3.60 24.67 -7.75
C MET A 33 -4.67 24.96 -8.82
N HIS A 34 -5.79 24.23 -8.81
CA HIS A 34 -6.82 24.33 -9.84
C HIS A 34 -8.18 24.82 -9.34
N SER A 35 -8.32 25.00 -8.03
CA SER A 35 -9.55 25.51 -7.41
C SER A 35 -9.67 27.02 -7.58
N LYS A 36 -10.91 27.49 -7.72
CA LYS A 36 -11.21 28.92 -7.72
C LYS A 36 -11.16 29.50 -6.31
N HIS A 37 -11.58 28.72 -5.32
CA HIS A 37 -11.55 29.08 -3.91
C HIS A 37 -10.91 27.98 -3.06
N ILE A 38 -10.06 28.39 -2.12
CA ILE A 38 -9.35 27.54 -1.20
C ILE A 38 -9.69 27.97 0.23
N ILE A 39 -10.32 27.06 0.97
CA ILE A 39 -10.67 27.27 2.37
C ILE A 39 -9.82 26.31 3.22
N GLY A 40 -9.01 26.88 4.09
CA GLY A 40 -8.17 26.14 5.03
C GLY A 40 -8.76 26.14 6.44
N GLN A 41 -8.87 24.96 7.04
CA GLN A 41 -9.08 24.82 8.48
C GLN A 41 -7.72 24.71 9.17
N VAL A 42 -7.34 25.71 9.96
CA VAL A 42 -6.12 25.68 10.76
C VAL A 42 -6.36 24.84 12.00
N ASN A 43 -5.61 23.74 12.13
CA ASN A 43 -5.69 22.80 13.24
C ASN A 43 -4.30 22.62 13.88
N SER A 44 -4.14 23.03 15.14
CA SER A 44 -2.90 22.85 15.91
C SER A 44 -2.51 21.39 16.15
N ARG A 45 -3.42 20.44 15.90
CA ARG A 45 -3.14 18.99 15.95
C ARG A 45 -2.66 18.41 14.61
N MET A 46 -2.65 19.18 13.53
CA MET A 46 -2.12 18.76 12.24
C MET A 46 -0.59 18.91 12.22
N PRO A 47 0.18 17.83 11.99
CA PRO A 47 1.63 17.91 11.98
C PRO A 47 2.15 18.79 10.84
N ARG A 48 3.28 19.47 11.09
CA ARG A 48 4.03 20.21 10.10
C ARG A 48 4.97 19.27 9.36
N THR A 49 4.62 18.85 8.14
CA THR A 49 5.45 18.00 7.29
C THR A 49 6.18 18.80 6.22
N TYR A 50 7.35 18.33 5.81
CA TYR A 50 8.15 18.95 4.76
C TYR A 50 7.82 18.41 3.37
N GLY A 51 8.38 19.06 2.34
CA GLY A 51 8.19 18.71 0.93
C GLY A 51 7.09 19.55 0.29
N ASP A 52 6.26 18.91 -0.53
CA ASP A 52 5.21 19.59 -1.30
C ASP A 52 3.99 19.98 -0.43
N ALA A 53 4.00 19.58 0.85
CA ALA A 53 3.00 19.89 1.87
C ALA A 53 2.91 21.38 2.23
N ILE A 54 3.97 22.16 1.96
CA ILE A 54 4.06 23.55 2.40
C ILE A 54 3.22 24.47 1.51
N VAL A 55 2.40 25.33 2.13
CA VAL A 55 1.50 26.29 1.45
C VAL A 55 1.51 27.63 2.19
N HIS A 56 1.81 28.72 1.49
CA HIS A 56 1.77 30.08 2.06
C HIS A 56 0.33 30.55 2.29
N GLU A 57 0.08 31.30 3.35
CA GLU A 57 -1.24 31.83 3.73
C GLU A 57 -1.92 32.64 2.61
N SER A 58 -1.13 33.32 1.76
CA SER A 58 -1.64 34.11 0.63
C SER A 58 -2.34 33.28 -0.46
N HIS A 59 -2.26 31.95 -0.40
CA HIS A 59 -2.98 31.07 -1.32
C HIS A 59 -4.38 30.70 -0.82
N PHE A 60 -4.74 31.02 0.42
CA PHE A 60 -6.06 30.71 0.95
C PHE A 60 -6.98 31.92 0.78
N ASP A 61 -8.18 31.70 0.25
CA ASP A 61 -9.24 32.71 0.24
C ASP A 61 -9.79 32.94 1.66
N THR A 62 -9.88 31.85 2.43
CA THR A 62 -10.38 31.86 3.81
C THR A 62 -9.59 30.90 4.68
N LEU A 63 -9.19 31.36 5.86
CA LEU A 63 -8.64 30.52 6.93
C LEU A 63 -9.57 30.54 8.14
N VAL A 64 -9.88 29.37 8.68
CA VAL A 64 -10.72 29.19 9.87
C VAL A 64 -9.94 28.40 10.90
N GLU A 65 -9.72 28.98 12.08
CA GLU A 65 -9.13 28.25 13.20
C GLU A 65 -10.16 27.30 13.82
N ALA A 66 -9.87 26.00 13.76
CA ALA A 66 -10.66 25.00 14.45
C ALA A 66 -9.79 23.79 14.77
N ASN A 67 -9.53 23.60 16.07
CA ASN A 67 -8.74 22.47 16.56
C ASN A 67 -9.61 21.23 16.69
N MET A 68 -9.13 20.11 16.15
CA MET A 68 -9.79 18.82 16.29
C MET A 68 -8.78 17.69 16.31
N GLU A 69 -9.10 16.61 17.02
CA GLU A 69 -8.30 15.41 16.97
C GLU A 69 -8.32 14.82 15.56
N LEU A 70 -7.14 14.40 15.09
CA LEU A 70 -7.01 13.74 13.80
C LEU A 70 -7.62 12.34 13.89
N PRO A 71 -8.29 11.85 12.83
CA PRO A 71 -8.80 10.48 12.81
C PRO A 71 -7.67 9.47 12.99
N GLU A 72 -7.76 8.65 14.04
CA GLU A 72 -6.78 7.59 14.29
C GLU A 72 -7.24 6.25 13.70
N HIS A 73 -6.28 5.51 13.13
CA HIS A 73 -6.44 4.12 12.76
C HIS A 73 -5.53 3.24 13.61
N LYS A 74 -6.11 2.57 14.61
CA LYS A 74 -5.37 1.67 15.49
C LYS A 74 -5.19 0.30 14.84
N SER A 75 -3.94 -0.16 14.78
CA SER A 75 -3.63 -1.53 14.38
C SER A 75 -4.31 -2.54 15.30
N LYS A 76 -4.73 -3.66 14.71
CA LYS A 76 -5.33 -4.79 15.45
C LYS A 76 -4.24 -5.80 15.79
N ALA A 77 -4.52 -6.63 16.79
CA ALA A 77 -3.67 -7.78 17.08
C ALA A 77 -3.59 -8.69 15.84
N LEU A 78 -2.37 -9.06 15.47
CA LEU A 78 -2.08 -9.92 14.33
C LEU A 78 -2.52 -11.36 14.64
N THR A 79 -3.26 -11.94 13.70
CA THR A 79 -3.59 -13.37 13.68
C THR A 79 -2.37 -14.20 13.28
N ASP A 80 -2.41 -15.51 13.53
CA ASP A 80 -1.30 -16.39 13.15
C ASP A 80 -1.16 -16.54 11.62
N VAL A 81 -2.27 -16.41 10.88
CA VAL A 81 -2.28 -16.34 9.41
C VAL A 81 -1.48 -15.12 8.93
N GLU A 82 -1.76 -13.94 9.49
CA GLU A 82 -1.06 -12.70 9.13
C GLU A 82 0.42 -12.75 9.51
N LYS A 83 0.75 -13.29 10.69
CA LYS A 83 2.15 -13.51 11.10
C LYS A 83 2.88 -14.47 10.17
N ALA A 84 2.24 -15.56 9.74
CA ALA A 84 2.84 -16.52 8.81
C ALA A 84 3.13 -15.86 7.45
N ILE A 85 2.18 -15.09 6.90
CA ILE A 85 2.38 -14.29 5.68
C ILE A 85 3.54 -13.30 5.87
N GLY A 86 3.52 -12.55 6.97
CA GLY A 86 4.58 -11.58 7.31
C GLY A 86 5.96 -12.22 7.38
N LYS A 87 6.05 -13.41 7.99
CA LYS A 87 7.27 -14.20 8.10
C LYS A 87 7.78 -14.67 6.74
N HIS A 88 6.91 -15.24 5.90
CA HIS A 88 7.28 -15.66 4.54
C HIS A 88 7.88 -14.49 3.74
N ILE A 89 7.23 -13.32 3.79
CA ILE A 89 7.71 -12.13 3.08
C ILE A 89 9.04 -11.64 3.66
N ALA A 90 9.11 -11.40 4.97
CA ALA A 90 10.29 -10.83 5.61
C ALA A 90 11.52 -11.74 5.47
N GLU A 91 11.40 -13.05 5.71
CA GLU A 91 12.56 -13.95 5.71
C GLU A 91 13.07 -14.30 4.31
N ASN A 92 12.20 -14.27 3.30
CA ASN A 92 12.52 -14.81 1.97
C ASN A 92 12.56 -13.75 0.85
N LEU A 93 11.90 -12.61 1.02
CA LEU A 93 11.73 -11.61 -0.04
C LEU A 93 12.24 -10.23 0.34
N VAL A 94 12.33 -9.90 1.63
CA VAL A 94 12.93 -8.63 2.08
C VAL A 94 14.43 -8.82 2.22
N GLU A 95 15.19 -7.90 1.64
CA GLU A 95 16.65 -7.91 1.68
C GLU A 95 17.16 -6.68 2.44
N ASN A 96 18.32 -6.78 3.10
CA ASN A 96 18.95 -5.62 3.72
C ASN A 96 19.25 -4.55 2.65
N GLY A 97 19.01 -3.28 2.99
CA GLY A 97 19.12 -2.18 2.04
C GLY A 97 17.94 -2.02 1.07
N ALA A 98 16.89 -2.85 1.18
CA ALA A 98 15.71 -2.73 0.33
C ALA A 98 14.92 -1.45 0.58
N THR A 99 14.32 -0.92 -0.49
CA THR A 99 13.40 0.22 -0.42
C THR A 99 11.97 -0.30 -0.37
N MET A 100 11.36 -0.18 0.80
CA MET A 100 10.06 -0.73 1.10
C MET A 100 8.94 0.21 0.64
N GLN A 101 7.96 -0.36 -0.06
CA GLN A 101 6.61 0.20 -0.17
C GLN A 101 5.63 -0.76 0.50
N MET A 102 4.70 -0.20 1.28
CA MET A 102 3.65 -0.98 1.91
C MET A 102 2.42 -0.11 2.20
N GLY A 103 1.25 -0.74 2.17
CA GLY A 103 0.00 -0.08 2.56
C GLY A 103 -0.27 -0.14 4.06
N ILE A 104 -1.52 0.10 4.44
CA ILE A 104 -2.02 -0.14 5.79
C ILE A 104 -2.66 -1.52 5.94
N GLY A 105 -2.78 -1.97 7.19
CA GLY A 105 -3.52 -3.16 7.57
C GLY A 105 -2.63 -4.28 8.08
N ALA A 106 -3.26 -5.40 8.43
CA ALA A 106 -2.60 -6.43 9.21
C ALA A 106 -1.46 -7.15 8.47
N ILE A 107 -1.50 -7.27 7.14
CA ILE A 107 -0.41 -7.87 6.38
C ILE A 107 0.84 -6.96 6.37
N PRO A 108 0.76 -5.68 5.96
CA PRO A 108 1.88 -4.74 6.10
C PRO A 108 2.45 -4.69 7.53
N ASP A 109 1.58 -4.57 8.53
CA ASP A 109 1.97 -4.55 9.94
C ASP A 109 2.69 -5.84 10.35
N ALA A 110 2.23 -7.00 9.87
CA ALA A 110 2.89 -8.28 10.10
C ALA A 110 4.27 -8.37 9.45
N VAL A 111 4.44 -7.85 8.22
CA VAL A 111 5.76 -7.82 7.58
C VAL A 111 6.72 -6.93 8.37
N LEU A 112 6.29 -5.72 8.74
CA LEU A 112 7.09 -4.79 9.54
C LEU A 112 7.52 -5.41 10.87
N ALA A 113 6.61 -6.10 11.56
CA ALA A 113 6.91 -6.79 12.82
C ALA A 113 8.00 -7.86 12.67
N GLN A 114 8.07 -8.53 11.51
CA GLN A 114 9.10 -9.53 11.19
C GLN A 114 10.39 -8.92 10.63
N CYS A 115 10.40 -7.61 10.32
CA CYS A 115 11.58 -6.94 9.77
C CYS A 115 12.59 -6.47 10.83
N ALA A 116 12.36 -6.71 12.13
CA ALA A 116 13.17 -6.15 13.22
C ALA A 116 14.67 -6.50 13.16
N ASN A 117 15.05 -7.60 12.51
CA ASN A 117 16.45 -8.01 12.35
C ASN A 117 17.09 -7.59 11.01
N HIS A 118 16.32 -6.95 10.13
CA HIS A 118 16.84 -6.40 8.90
C HIS A 118 17.64 -5.14 9.19
N LYS A 119 18.46 -4.74 8.21
CA LYS A 119 19.33 -3.59 8.31
C LYS A 119 19.13 -2.69 7.12
N ASP A 120 19.12 -1.40 7.43
CA ASP A 120 19.30 -0.32 6.48
C ASP A 120 18.20 -0.21 5.43
N LEU A 121 17.00 -0.61 5.83
CA LEU A 121 15.82 -0.48 4.99
C LEU A 121 15.56 1.00 4.66
N GLY A 122 15.02 1.23 3.48
CA GLY A 122 14.46 2.51 3.06
C GLY A 122 12.94 2.45 2.97
N VAL A 123 12.30 3.61 2.95
CA VAL A 123 10.86 3.77 2.74
C VAL A 123 10.62 4.76 1.60
N HIS A 124 10.01 4.25 0.54
CA HIS A 124 9.38 5.02 -0.52
C HIS A 124 8.01 4.39 -0.74
N SER A 125 6.97 5.02 -0.22
CA SER A 125 5.65 4.42 -0.19
C SER A 125 4.57 5.43 -0.52
N GLU A 126 3.46 5.00 -1.13
CA GLU A 126 2.26 5.85 -1.25
C GLU A 126 1.83 6.37 0.13
N MET A 127 1.79 5.45 1.10
CA MET A 127 1.41 5.67 2.48
C MET A 127 2.21 4.81 3.46
N PHE A 128 2.20 5.13 4.75
CA PHE A 128 2.71 4.25 5.80
C PHE A 128 1.96 4.43 7.12
N SER A 129 2.13 3.46 8.03
CA SER A 129 1.53 3.39 9.37
C SER A 129 2.59 3.39 10.47
N ASP A 130 2.12 3.34 11.72
CA ASP A 130 2.91 3.31 12.96
C ASP A 130 4.07 2.31 12.97
N GLY A 131 3.94 1.16 12.29
CA GLY A 131 4.99 0.13 12.29
C GLY A 131 6.30 0.59 11.64
N VAL A 132 6.27 1.59 10.75
CA VAL A 132 7.49 2.22 10.23
C VAL A 132 8.20 2.99 11.33
N VAL A 133 7.48 3.70 12.19
CA VAL A 133 8.05 4.46 13.32
C VAL A 133 8.82 3.52 14.24
N ASP A 134 8.24 2.35 14.57
CA ASP A 134 8.91 1.33 15.40
C ASP A 134 10.25 0.86 14.80
N LEU A 135 10.32 0.69 13.48
CA LEU A 135 11.55 0.25 12.81
C LEU A 135 12.58 1.37 12.66
N VAL A 136 12.14 2.63 12.57
CA VAL A 136 13.04 3.80 12.63
C VAL A 136 13.68 3.89 14.01
N GLU A 137 12.88 3.81 15.08
CA GLU A 137 13.37 3.87 16.47
C GLU A 137 14.36 2.75 16.79
N LYS A 138 14.20 1.58 16.16
CA LYS A 138 15.14 0.44 16.27
C LYS A 138 16.39 0.57 15.38
N GLY A 139 16.49 1.60 14.54
CA GLY A 139 17.59 1.79 13.60
C GLY A 139 17.57 0.84 12.39
N VAL A 140 16.47 0.10 12.18
CA VAL A 140 16.28 -0.81 11.04
C VAL A 140 16.07 -0.01 9.76
N ILE A 141 15.26 1.06 9.83
CA ILE A 141 15.03 1.97 8.71
C ILE A 141 16.00 3.15 8.83
N SER A 142 16.90 3.26 7.85
CA SER A 142 17.87 4.36 7.79
C SER A 142 17.75 5.19 6.52
N ASN A 143 17.08 4.69 5.48
CA ASN A 143 16.96 5.33 4.16
C ASN A 143 18.30 5.64 3.45
N ARG A 144 19.45 5.22 3.97
CA ARG A 144 20.76 5.68 3.48
C ARG A 144 21.15 5.17 2.09
N PHE A 145 20.59 4.03 1.68
CA PHE A 145 20.86 3.43 0.38
C PHE A 145 19.89 3.89 -0.71
N LYS A 146 18.81 4.58 -0.35
CA LYS A 146 17.87 5.14 -1.34
C LYS A 146 18.59 6.10 -2.29
N LYS A 147 18.17 6.12 -3.55
CA LYS A 147 18.64 7.12 -4.53
C LYS A 147 17.76 8.37 -4.54
N ILE A 148 16.47 8.18 -4.30
CA ILE A 148 15.49 9.25 -4.22
C ILE A 148 15.28 9.62 -2.75
N GLU A 149 15.46 10.89 -2.40
CA GLU A 149 15.38 11.38 -1.01
C GLU A 149 16.25 10.53 -0.05
N PRO A 150 17.59 10.43 -0.30
CA PRO A 150 18.49 9.64 0.53
C PRO A 150 18.45 10.10 1.99
N GLY A 151 18.42 9.14 2.91
CA GLY A 151 18.35 9.42 4.35
C GLY A 151 17.00 9.93 4.85
N ARG A 152 15.95 9.95 3.99
CA ARG A 152 14.60 10.37 4.38
C ARG A 152 13.54 9.37 3.94
N ILE A 153 12.48 9.25 4.74
CA ILE A 153 11.23 8.61 4.35
C ILE A 153 10.55 9.49 3.30
N LEU A 154 10.07 8.87 2.22
CA LEU A 154 9.25 9.54 1.21
C LEU A 154 7.85 8.92 1.22
N ALA A 155 6.83 9.76 1.40
CA ALA A 155 5.43 9.35 1.31
C ALA A 155 4.55 10.42 0.67
N SER A 156 3.29 10.07 0.36
CA SER A 156 2.31 11.03 -0.18
C SER A 156 1.17 11.34 0.80
N PHE A 157 0.78 10.36 1.61
CA PHE A 157 -0.14 10.54 2.74
C PHE A 157 0.09 9.48 3.83
N THR A 158 -0.55 9.62 4.99
CA THR A 158 -0.38 8.69 6.12
C THR A 158 -1.68 8.40 6.84
N ILE A 159 -1.80 7.18 7.39
CA ILE A 159 -2.91 6.78 8.25
C ILE A 159 -2.30 6.01 9.42
N GLY A 160 -2.60 6.43 10.65
CA GLY A 160 -2.03 5.82 11.84
C GLY A 160 -2.62 6.39 13.11
N THR A 161 -1.84 6.34 14.20
CA THR A 161 -2.24 6.90 15.50
C THR A 161 -1.53 8.21 15.81
N ARG A 162 -1.83 8.80 16.97
CA ARG A 162 -1.11 9.96 17.51
C ARG A 162 0.41 9.78 17.49
N LYS A 163 0.92 8.57 17.75
CA LYS A 163 2.35 8.25 17.67
C LYS A 163 2.95 8.63 16.30
N LEU A 164 2.27 8.25 15.22
CA LEU A 164 2.71 8.57 13.88
C LEU A 164 2.65 10.08 13.62
N PHE A 165 1.56 10.74 14.00
CA PHE A 165 1.42 12.18 13.78
C PHE A 165 2.48 12.99 14.52
N ASP A 166 2.79 12.63 15.76
CA ASP A 166 3.84 13.28 16.55
C ASP A 166 5.23 13.02 15.96
N PHE A 167 5.48 11.81 15.42
CA PHE A 167 6.73 11.51 14.71
C PHE A 167 6.91 12.34 13.43
N MET A 168 5.81 12.68 12.75
CA MET A 168 5.83 13.44 11.50
C MET A 168 6.06 14.94 11.73
N ASP A 169 5.67 15.45 12.89
CA ASP A 169 5.69 16.88 13.19
C ASP A 169 7.11 17.44 13.22
N ASP A 170 7.38 18.40 12.33
CA ASP A 170 8.65 19.11 12.18
C ASP A 170 9.89 18.20 12.06
N ASN A 171 9.72 17.01 11.47
CA ASN A 171 10.76 15.98 11.38
C ASN A 171 11.43 15.92 9.99
N PRO A 172 12.70 16.35 9.84
CA PRO A 172 13.39 16.39 8.54
C PRO A 172 13.74 15.00 7.99
N PHE A 173 13.56 13.95 8.78
CA PHE A 173 13.70 12.56 8.33
C PHE A 173 12.52 12.12 7.44
N LEU A 174 11.46 12.91 7.33
CA LEU A 174 10.28 12.63 6.51
C LEU A 174 10.05 13.75 5.48
N VAL A 175 9.69 13.36 4.26
CA VAL A 175 9.25 14.26 3.19
C VAL A 175 7.95 13.75 2.59
N MET A 176 6.96 14.64 2.51
CA MET A 176 5.67 14.38 1.90
C MET A 176 5.62 15.03 0.50
N ARG A 177 5.30 14.24 -0.53
CA ARG A 177 5.26 14.70 -1.93
C ARG A 177 3.98 14.32 -2.64
N THR A 178 3.72 14.99 -3.75
CA THR A 178 2.52 14.74 -4.57
C THR A 178 2.50 13.31 -5.12
N ILE A 179 1.30 12.77 -5.30
CA ILE A 179 1.12 11.37 -5.69
C ILE A 179 1.72 11.06 -7.08
N ASP A 180 1.69 12.04 -7.99
CA ASP A 180 2.27 11.93 -9.33
C ASP A 180 3.81 11.89 -9.35
N TYR A 181 4.46 12.20 -8.23
CA TYR A 181 5.88 11.99 -8.02
C TYR A 181 6.15 10.66 -7.32
N VAL A 182 5.47 10.42 -6.18
CA VAL A 182 5.66 9.23 -5.33
C VAL A 182 5.29 7.95 -6.08
N ASN A 183 4.18 7.94 -6.82
CA ASN A 183 3.72 6.76 -7.53
C ASN A 183 4.30 6.65 -8.95
N LYS A 184 5.21 7.56 -9.35
CA LYS A 184 5.78 7.50 -10.69
C LYS A 184 6.72 6.32 -10.82
N GLU A 185 6.36 5.35 -11.64
CA GLU A 185 7.11 4.09 -11.85
C GLU A 185 8.62 4.31 -12.03
N PHE A 186 9.00 5.32 -12.83
CA PHE A 186 10.41 5.65 -13.06
C PHE A 186 11.13 6.19 -11.82
N ILE A 187 10.43 6.93 -10.94
CA ILE A 187 11.00 7.42 -9.68
C ILE A 187 11.13 6.26 -8.69
N ILE A 188 10.12 5.39 -8.63
CA ILE A 188 10.15 4.16 -7.81
C ILE A 188 11.35 3.30 -8.21
N ALA A 189 11.46 2.97 -9.50
CA ALA A 189 12.47 2.05 -10.06
C ALA A 189 13.92 2.50 -9.87
N GLN A 190 14.17 3.77 -9.56
CA GLN A 190 15.52 4.27 -9.31
C GLN A 190 16.10 3.81 -7.96
N ASN A 191 15.24 3.48 -6.98
CA ASN A 191 15.68 3.05 -5.66
C ASN A 191 16.17 1.59 -5.69
N PRO A 192 17.10 1.20 -4.81
CA PRO A 192 17.60 -0.17 -4.76
C PRO A 192 16.55 -1.12 -4.19
N ILE A 193 16.49 -2.33 -4.76
CA ILE A 193 15.73 -3.50 -4.30
C ILE A 193 14.34 -3.05 -3.83
N VAL A 194 13.59 -2.43 -4.73
CA VAL A 194 12.25 -1.95 -4.40
C VAL A 194 11.38 -3.14 -4.06
N THR A 195 10.93 -3.23 -2.81
CA THR A 195 10.09 -4.30 -2.30
C THR A 195 8.70 -3.74 -2.05
N ALA A 196 7.81 -3.94 -3.03
CA ALA A 196 6.46 -3.41 -3.05
C ALA A 196 5.46 -4.46 -2.56
N ILE A 197 4.91 -4.24 -1.36
CA ILE A 197 4.04 -5.21 -0.69
C ILE A 197 2.61 -4.69 -0.67
N ASN A 198 1.74 -5.39 -1.38
CA ASN A 198 0.33 -5.03 -1.51
C ASN A 198 -0.58 -6.21 -1.13
N SER A 199 -1.80 -5.92 -0.71
CA SER A 199 -2.81 -6.95 -0.45
C SER A 199 -3.76 -7.12 -1.63
N CYS A 200 -4.36 -8.30 -1.76
CA CYS A 200 -5.42 -8.57 -2.74
C CYS A 200 -6.60 -9.34 -2.13
N ILE A 201 -7.71 -9.37 -2.86
CA ILE A 201 -8.96 -10.01 -2.44
C ILE A 201 -9.01 -11.44 -2.94
N GLU A 202 -8.75 -11.63 -4.23
CA GLU A 202 -8.78 -12.93 -4.91
C GLU A 202 -7.78 -12.97 -6.07
N VAL A 203 -7.26 -14.16 -6.35
CA VAL A 203 -6.33 -14.44 -7.45
C VAL A 203 -6.84 -15.66 -8.22
N ASP A 204 -6.96 -15.56 -9.54
CA ASP A 204 -7.32 -16.73 -10.35
C ASP A 204 -6.12 -17.64 -10.65
N ILE A 205 -6.36 -18.90 -11.01
CA ILE A 205 -5.32 -19.90 -11.30
C ILE A 205 -4.36 -19.53 -12.46
N VAL A 206 -4.63 -18.48 -13.23
CA VAL A 206 -3.69 -17.97 -14.26
C VAL A 206 -2.99 -16.67 -13.81
N GLY A 207 -3.25 -16.20 -12.59
CA GLY A 207 -2.58 -15.08 -11.94
C GLY A 207 -3.22 -13.72 -12.21
N GLN A 208 -4.48 -13.64 -12.63
CA GLN A 208 -5.21 -12.37 -12.59
C GLN A 208 -5.62 -12.07 -11.16
N VAL A 209 -5.54 -10.80 -10.77
CA VAL A 209 -5.72 -10.39 -9.38
C VAL A 209 -6.79 -9.32 -9.28
N CYS A 210 -7.76 -9.55 -8.40
CA CYS A 210 -8.74 -8.55 -7.99
C CYS A 210 -8.37 -8.05 -6.59
N SER A 211 -8.38 -6.72 -6.43
CA SER A 211 -7.99 -6.05 -5.18
C SER A 211 -9.02 -5.03 -4.69
N ASP A 212 -9.97 -4.62 -5.53
CA ASP A 212 -10.89 -3.50 -5.27
C ASP A 212 -12.38 -3.89 -5.21
N SER A 213 -12.72 -5.14 -5.53
CA SER A 213 -14.11 -5.55 -5.72
C SER A 213 -14.36 -7.01 -5.34
N ILE A 214 -15.64 -7.34 -5.12
CA ILE A 214 -16.12 -8.72 -4.93
C ILE A 214 -17.24 -8.93 -5.94
N GLY A 215 -16.93 -9.58 -7.06
CA GLY A 215 -17.79 -9.57 -8.24
C GLY A 215 -18.06 -8.13 -8.67
N THR A 216 -19.31 -7.80 -8.98
CA THR A 216 -19.72 -6.45 -9.41
C THR A 216 -19.70 -5.40 -8.31
N ARG A 217 -19.47 -5.78 -7.04
CA ARG A 217 -19.53 -4.84 -5.91
C ARG A 217 -18.15 -4.30 -5.58
N VAL A 218 -17.95 -2.99 -5.77
CA VAL A 218 -16.76 -2.28 -5.28
C VAL A 218 -16.66 -2.47 -3.76
N TYR A 219 -15.56 -3.07 -3.35
CA TYR A 219 -15.30 -3.42 -1.96
C TYR A 219 -14.82 -2.18 -1.23
N SER A 220 -15.43 -1.83 -0.10
CA SER A 220 -14.78 -0.94 0.85
C SER A 220 -14.11 -1.82 1.91
N GLY A 221 -12.84 -1.53 2.21
CA GLY A 221 -12.19 -2.06 3.41
C GLY A 221 -13.12 -1.88 4.62
N LYS A 222 -13.09 -2.85 5.55
CA LYS A 222 -14.02 -2.97 6.69
C LYS A 222 -14.71 -1.66 7.11
N ASN A 223 -16.02 -1.57 6.85
CA ASN A 223 -17.02 -0.70 7.48
C ASN A 223 -16.46 0.61 8.08
N ILE A 224 -16.12 1.59 7.23
CA ILE A 224 -15.80 2.95 7.69
C ILE A 224 -17.06 3.68 8.23
N SER A 225 -18.26 3.11 8.03
CA SER A 225 -19.47 3.61 8.67
C SER A 225 -20.35 2.50 9.26
N LYS A 226 -20.83 2.72 10.49
CA LYS A 226 -21.89 1.95 11.17
C LYS A 226 -23.29 2.44 10.82
N SER A 227 -23.44 3.56 10.09
CA SER A 227 -24.76 4.07 9.72
C SER A 227 -25.34 3.28 8.53
N LYS A 228 -26.53 2.73 8.73
CA LYS A 228 -27.38 2.15 7.67
C LYS A 228 -27.91 3.31 6.83
N GLY A 229 -27.27 3.62 5.71
CA GLY A 229 -27.77 4.67 4.80
C GLY A 229 -26.92 4.78 3.55
N ASP A 230 -25.71 5.31 3.68
CA ASP A 230 -24.86 5.64 2.52
C ASP A 230 -23.52 4.91 2.60
N LYS A 231 -23.50 3.68 2.07
CA LYS A 231 -22.24 2.95 1.86
C LYS A 231 -21.64 3.40 0.54
N VAL A 232 -20.97 4.55 0.53
CA VAL A 232 -20.14 4.93 -0.61
C VAL A 232 -18.79 4.24 -0.46
N SER A 233 -18.50 3.29 -1.35
CA SER A 233 -17.23 2.59 -1.42
C SER A 233 -16.22 3.45 -2.18
N PHE A 234 -15.08 3.77 -1.57
CA PHE A 234 -13.98 4.54 -2.18
C PHE A 234 -12.66 3.76 -2.29
N VAL A 235 -12.67 2.42 -2.21
CA VAL A 235 -11.44 1.67 -2.53
C VAL A 235 -11.41 1.48 -4.04
N GLY A 236 -10.54 2.22 -4.70
CA GLY A 236 -10.15 1.98 -6.09
C GLY A 236 -8.89 1.12 -6.16
N PHE A 237 -8.34 1.03 -7.37
CA PHE A 237 -7.07 0.36 -7.64
C PHE A 237 -5.87 0.97 -6.87
N GLY A 238 -5.94 2.27 -6.54
CA GLY A 238 -4.89 3.00 -5.81
C GLY A 238 -3.53 2.96 -6.53
N GLY A 239 -2.43 3.09 -5.79
CA GLY A 239 -1.08 2.94 -6.33
C GLY A 239 -0.57 1.52 -6.48
N GLN A 240 -1.42 0.50 -6.33
CA GLN A 240 -0.98 -0.91 -6.32
C GLN A 240 -0.21 -1.26 -7.60
N VAL A 241 -0.79 -0.94 -8.77
CA VAL A 241 -0.17 -1.26 -10.06
C VAL A 241 1.12 -0.47 -10.26
N ASP A 242 1.12 0.80 -9.85
CA ASP A 242 2.27 1.70 -9.98
C ASP A 242 3.49 1.15 -9.24
N PHE A 243 3.32 0.72 -7.98
CA PHE A 243 4.42 0.18 -7.20
C PHE A 243 4.82 -1.23 -7.60
N LEU A 244 3.88 -2.09 -7.99
CA LEU A 244 4.22 -3.40 -8.54
C LEU A 244 5.04 -3.25 -9.83
N ARG A 245 4.65 -2.30 -10.70
CA ARG A 245 5.36 -2.03 -11.95
C ARG A 245 6.71 -1.36 -11.70
N GLY A 246 6.77 -0.35 -10.84
CA GLY A 246 8.01 0.31 -10.43
C GLY A 246 9.02 -0.66 -9.82
N ALA A 247 8.56 -1.59 -8.98
CA ALA A 247 9.41 -2.66 -8.45
C ALA A 247 9.88 -3.62 -9.54
N ALA A 248 9.01 -4.05 -10.45
CA ALA A 248 9.37 -4.95 -11.55
C ALA A 248 10.38 -4.31 -12.53
N LEU A 249 10.30 -2.99 -12.71
CA LEU A 249 11.19 -2.20 -13.55
C LEU A 249 12.49 -1.76 -12.84
N GLY A 250 12.65 -2.06 -11.55
CA GLY A 250 13.78 -1.61 -10.74
C GLY A 250 15.10 -1.67 -11.51
N LEU A 251 15.82 -0.55 -11.58
CA LEU A 251 16.98 -0.40 -12.46
C LEU A 251 18.15 -1.32 -12.10
N ASP A 252 18.12 -1.90 -10.90
CA ASP A 252 19.07 -2.91 -10.44
C ASP A 252 18.65 -4.35 -10.76
N GLY A 253 17.45 -4.55 -11.33
CA GLY A 253 16.88 -5.86 -11.67
C GLY A 253 16.49 -6.71 -10.45
N ARG A 254 16.46 -6.13 -9.23
CA ARG A 254 16.27 -6.88 -7.98
C ARG A 254 14.95 -6.62 -7.26
N GLY A 255 14.11 -5.74 -7.79
CA GLY A 255 12.83 -5.39 -7.17
C GLY A 255 11.88 -6.60 -7.00
N LYS A 256 11.03 -6.53 -5.98
CA LYS A 256 10.11 -7.57 -5.55
C LYS A 256 8.68 -7.04 -5.53
N PRO A 257 7.89 -7.26 -6.61
CA PRO A 257 6.46 -6.97 -6.64
C PRO A 257 5.70 -8.09 -5.92
N ILE A 258 5.14 -7.80 -4.75
CA ILE A 258 4.52 -8.79 -3.86
C ILE A 258 3.04 -8.47 -3.65
N LEU A 259 2.22 -9.48 -3.90
CA LEU A 259 0.81 -9.50 -3.54
C LEU A 259 0.56 -10.56 -2.49
N ALA A 260 -0.11 -10.20 -1.42
CA ALA A 260 -0.33 -11.07 -0.28
C ALA A 260 -1.81 -11.13 0.11
N MET A 261 -2.26 -12.30 0.55
CA MET A 261 -3.60 -12.51 1.08
C MET A 261 -3.64 -13.77 1.94
N PRO A 262 -4.56 -13.86 2.92
CA PRO A 262 -4.94 -15.16 3.45
C PRO A 262 -5.41 -16.08 2.32
N SER A 263 -5.15 -17.38 2.41
CA SER A 263 -5.61 -18.35 1.40
C SER A 263 -7.13 -18.51 1.38
N THR A 264 -7.81 -18.19 2.49
CA THR A 264 -9.26 -18.28 2.66
C THR A 264 -9.87 -17.01 3.23
N THR A 265 -11.18 -16.86 3.08
CA THR A 265 -11.98 -15.87 3.80
C THR A 265 -12.30 -16.37 5.21
N ASN A 266 -12.83 -15.49 6.07
CA ASN A 266 -13.32 -15.87 7.40
C ASN A 266 -14.46 -16.90 7.38
N LYS A 267 -15.05 -17.19 6.21
CA LYS A 267 -16.07 -18.22 6.02
C LYS A 267 -15.50 -19.53 5.46
N GLY A 268 -14.18 -19.62 5.31
CA GLY A 268 -13.50 -20.78 4.71
C GLY A 268 -13.52 -20.81 3.18
N GLU A 269 -14.11 -19.82 2.49
CA GLU A 269 -14.06 -19.76 1.02
C GLU A 269 -12.64 -19.50 0.52
N SER A 270 -12.19 -20.23 -0.51
CA SER A 270 -10.87 -20.01 -1.13
C SER A 270 -10.77 -18.63 -1.78
N LYS A 271 -9.61 -17.98 -1.61
CA LYS A 271 -9.24 -16.75 -2.33
C LYS A 271 -8.38 -17.00 -3.57
N ILE A 272 -7.81 -18.19 -3.69
CA ILE A 272 -7.27 -18.70 -4.95
C ILE A 272 -8.42 -19.41 -5.66
N VAL A 273 -8.80 -18.94 -6.84
CA VAL A 273 -10.05 -19.34 -7.50
C VAL A 273 -9.82 -19.83 -8.94
N PRO A 274 -10.66 -20.74 -9.46
CA PRO A 274 -10.55 -21.14 -10.87
C PRO A 274 -10.79 -19.98 -11.84
N PHE A 275 -11.71 -19.08 -11.50
CA PHE A 275 -12.02 -17.84 -12.21
C PHE A 275 -12.34 -16.77 -11.19
N LEU A 276 -11.97 -15.52 -11.47
CA LEU A 276 -12.43 -14.38 -10.68
C LEU A 276 -13.95 -14.32 -10.69
N LYS A 277 -14.55 -13.79 -9.62
CA LYS A 277 -16.01 -13.66 -9.53
C LYS A 277 -16.53 -12.85 -10.71
N GLN A 278 -17.70 -13.22 -11.24
CA GLN A 278 -18.26 -12.50 -12.38
C GLN A 278 -18.42 -11.00 -12.07
N GLY A 279 -17.82 -10.17 -12.93
CA GLY A 279 -17.80 -8.71 -12.76
C GLY A 279 -16.71 -8.16 -11.83
N ALA A 280 -15.83 -9.02 -11.29
CA ALA A 280 -14.68 -8.56 -10.50
C ALA A 280 -13.71 -7.72 -11.35
N GLY A 281 -13.25 -6.61 -10.78
CA GLY A 281 -12.27 -5.71 -11.37
C GLY A 281 -10.87 -6.31 -11.30
N VAL A 282 -10.26 -6.55 -12.46
CA VAL A 282 -8.85 -6.93 -12.51
C VAL A 282 -8.01 -5.68 -12.28
N VAL A 283 -7.41 -5.57 -11.10
CA VAL A 283 -6.50 -4.48 -10.75
C VAL A 283 -5.09 -4.81 -11.25
N THR A 284 -4.57 -5.97 -10.82
CA THR A 284 -3.25 -6.44 -11.28
C THR A 284 -3.46 -7.54 -12.31
N THR A 285 -3.08 -7.25 -13.56
CA THR A 285 -3.20 -8.23 -14.64
C THR A 285 -2.19 -9.35 -14.47
N ARG A 286 -2.44 -10.48 -15.12
CA ARG A 286 -1.53 -11.64 -15.11
C ARG A 286 -0.10 -11.31 -15.53
N ALA A 287 0.10 -10.31 -16.38
CA ALA A 287 1.43 -9.89 -16.84
C ALA A 287 2.23 -9.14 -15.76
N HIS A 288 1.54 -8.51 -14.80
CA HIS A 288 2.15 -7.77 -13.70
C HIS A 288 2.41 -8.66 -12.47
N ALA A 289 1.67 -9.75 -12.29
CA ALA A 289 1.80 -10.63 -11.13
C ALA A 289 3.18 -11.33 -11.08
N HIS A 290 3.96 -11.07 -10.02
CA HIS A 290 5.25 -11.69 -9.75
C HIS A 290 5.15 -12.64 -8.56
N TYR A 291 5.12 -12.14 -7.32
CA TYR A 291 5.03 -12.95 -6.12
C TYR A 291 3.60 -12.88 -5.55
N ILE A 292 2.97 -14.04 -5.38
CA ILE A 292 1.74 -14.20 -4.60
C ILE A 292 2.08 -14.93 -3.31
N VAL A 293 1.65 -14.41 -2.15
CA VAL A 293 1.99 -14.97 -0.84
C VAL A 293 0.74 -15.22 -0.02
N THR A 294 0.67 -16.42 0.57
CA THR A 294 -0.32 -16.80 1.59
C THR A 294 0.40 -17.33 2.82
N GLU A 295 -0.35 -17.70 3.85
CA GLU A 295 0.18 -18.38 5.04
C GLU A 295 0.86 -19.72 4.72
N TYR A 296 0.57 -20.32 3.56
CA TYR A 296 1.15 -21.59 3.11
C TYR A 296 2.44 -21.45 2.30
N GLY A 297 2.82 -20.22 1.91
CA GLY A 297 4.10 -19.97 1.25
C GLY A 297 4.01 -18.96 0.10
N ILE A 298 4.99 -19.04 -0.80
CA ILE A 298 5.23 -18.06 -1.87
C ILE A 298 5.11 -18.73 -3.24
N ALA A 299 4.28 -18.18 -4.11
CA ALA A 299 4.19 -18.53 -5.52
C ALA A 299 4.79 -17.42 -6.40
N PHE A 300 5.91 -17.71 -7.05
CA PHE A 300 6.45 -16.84 -8.10
C PHE A 300 5.84 -17.17 -9.47
N LEU A 301 5.34 -16.18 -10.22
CA LEU A 301 4.55 -16.33 -11.44
C LEU A 301 5.16 -15.67 -12.69
N PHE A 302 6.13 -14.77 -12.53
CA PHE A 302 6.74 -14.08 -13.67
C PHE A 302 7.54 -15.07 -14.52
N GLY A 303 7.39 -14.99 -15.85
CA GLY A 303 7.98 -15.94 -16.80
C GLY A 303 7.31 -17.33 -16.87
N LYS A 304 6.35 -17.64 -15.98
CA LYS A 304 5.65 -18.93 -15.98
C LYS A 304 4.48 -18.98 -16.96
N ASN A 305 4.31 -20.13 -17.61
CA ASN A 305 3.12 -20.43 -18.42
C ASN A 305 1.89 -20.72 -17.51
N TYR A 306 0.69 -20.88 -18.08
CA TYR A 306 -0.53 -21.10 -17.28
C TYR A 306 -0.50 -22.37 -16.43
N ARG A 307 0.09 -23.46 -16.95
CA ARG A 307 0.20 -24.74 -16.24
C ARG A 307 1.08 -24.59 -15.00
N GLN A 308 2.22 -23.91 -15.14
CA GLN A 308 3.17 -23.60 -14.08
C GLN A 308 2.62 -22.60 -13.05
N ARG A 309 1.82 -21.62 -13.50
CA ARG A 309 1.15 -20.68 -12.61
C ARG A 309 0.08 -21.36 -11.76
N ALA A 310 -0.78 -22.18 -12.38
CA ALA A 310 -1.79 -22.95 -11.67
C ALA A 310 -1.14 -23.83 -10.61
N HIS A 311 -0.08 -24.56 -10.96
CA HIS A 311 0.65 -25.40 -10.02
C HIS A 311 1.22 -24.59 -8.83
N ALA A 312 1.89 -23.47 -9.10
CA ALA A 312 2.46 -22.64 -8.05
C ALA A 312 1.40 -22.06 -7.11
N LEU A 313 0.26 -21.59 -7.65
CA LEU A 313 -0.84 -21.03 -6.87
C LEU A 313 -1.54 -22.09 -6.02
N ILE A 314 -1.79 -23.28 -6.57
CA ILE A 314 -2.42 -24.40 -5.84
C ILE A 314 -1.57 -24.82 -4.64
N ASN A 315 -0.23 -24.84 -4.79
CA ASN A 315 0.68 -25.21 -3.69
C ASN A 315 0.62 -24.24 -2.50
N ILE A 316 0.19 -23.00 -2.70
CA ILE A 316 -0.01 -21.99 -1.64
C ILE A 316 -1.50 -21.79 -1.30
N ALA A 317 -2.41 -22.58 -1.85
CA ALA A 317 -3.80 -22.60 -1.43
C ALA A 317 -3.97 -23.40 -0.13
N HIS A 318 -5.08 -23.14 0.57
CA HIS A 318 -5.49 -23.95 1.71
C HIS A 318 -5.63 -25.43 1.29
N PRO A 319 -5.12 -26.39 2.08
CA PRO A 319 -5.15 -27.81 1.74
C PRO A 319 -6.53 -28.30 1.27
N ASP A 320 -7.59 -27.91 1.97
CA ASP A 320 -8.98 -28.28 1.67
C ASP A 320 -9.47 -27.87 0.26
N HIS A 321 -8.83 -26.87 -0.37
CA HIS A 321 -9.25 -26.36 -1.68
C HIS A 321 -8.38 -26.85 -2.84
N ARG A 322 -7.27 -27.54 -2.56
CA ARG A 322 -6.28 -27.91 -3.59
C ARG A 322 -6.86 -28.86 -4.64
N GLU A 323 -7.55 -29.91 -4.21
CA GLU A 323 -8.17 -30.89 -5.12
C GLU A 323 -9.18 -30.22 -6.07
N MET A 324 -10.05 -29.36 -5.53
CA MET A 324 -11.01 -28.60 -6.33
C MET A 324 -10.32 -27.70 -7.35
N LEU A 325 -9.24 -27.02 -6.96
CA LEU A 325 -8.48 -26.15 -7.84
C LEU A 325 -7.73 -26.93 -8.91
N GLU A 326 -7.16 -28.10 -8.60
CA GLU A 326 -6.51 -28.98 -9.58
C GLU A 326 -7.50 -29.47 -10.63
N LYS A 327 -8.67 -29.94 -10.21
CA LYS A 327 -9.74 -30.37 -11.10
C LYS A 327 -10.18 -29.22 -12.02
N ALA A 328 -10.48 -28.05 -11.44
CA ALA A 328 -10.92 -26.90 -12.21
C ALA A 328 -9.82 -26.37 -13.15
N ALA A 329 -8.54 -26.46 -12.75
CA ALA A 329 -7.42 -26.11 -13.61
C ALA A 329 -7.28 -27.07 -14.79
N PHE A 330 -7.43 -28.38 -14.58
CA PHE A 330 -7.47 -29.35 -15.67
C PHE A 330 -8.64 -29.07 -16.64
N GLU A 331 -9.84 -28.81 -16.10
CA GLU A 331 -11.02 -28.49 -16.91
C GLU A 331 -10.83 -27.19 -17.73
N ARG A 332 -10.22 -26.15 -17.15
CA ARG A 332 -9.94 -24.86 -17.80
C ARG A 332 -8.79 -24.93 -18.81
N LEU A 333 -7.69 -25.58 -18.46
CA LEU A 333 -6.43 -25.56 -19.22
C LEU A 333 -6.24 -26.77 -20.14
N LYS A 334 -7.10 -27.79 -20.03
CA LYS A 334 -7.02 -29.06 -20.77
C LYS A 334 -5.70 -29.81 -20.57
N CYS A 335 -5.01 -29.55 -19.46
CA CYS A 335 -3.78 -30.22 -19.03
C CYS A 335 -3.62 -30.13 -17.51
N MET A 336 -2.89 -31.08 -16.91
CA MET A 336 -2.64 -31.09 -15.46
C MET A 336 -1.68 -29.96 -15.08
N PRO A 337 -1.95 -29.18 -14.01
CA PRO A 337 -0.97 -28.26 -13.44
C PRO A 337 0.34 -28.99 -13.12
N SER A 338 1.47 -28.38 -13.46
CA SER A 338 2.80 -28.93 -13.20
C SER A 338 3.86 -27.84 -13.15
N SER A 339 4.99 -28.13 -12.52
CA SER A 339 6.16 -27.27 -12.47
C SER A 339 6.98 -27.25 -13.76
N ASP A 340 6.82 -28.27 -14.62
CA ASP A 340 7.57 -28.44 -15.88
C ASP A 340 6.92 -27.77 -17.11
#